data_AF-A0A9P0TCB3-F1
#
_entry.id   AF-A0A9P0TCB3-F1
#
_cell.length_a   1.000
_cell.length_b   1.000
_cell.length_c   1.000
_cell.angle_alpha   90.00
_cell.angle_beta   90.00
_cell.angle_gamma   90.00
#
_symmetry.space_group_name_H-M   'P 1'
#
loop_
_entity.id
_entity.type
_entity.pdbx_description
1 polymer ?
#
loop_
_entity_poly.entity_id
_entity_poly.type
_entity_poly.pdbx_seq_one_letter_code
_entity_poly.pdbx_strand_id
1 'polypeptide(L)'
;MNYFYLTKNIAIVSIRLEDVMPFARYVEPGRVALVANGSLKGKLVSIVDVIDQTRVLVDGPGSGVARQKIRLNQLHLTKFRLSYPFTAPTRVVRKAWTDAKLNEKWDASQWAQKLANKQKRAQMTDYDRFKLTSARVKRNRARTAVFKSLKTKAARSGAFGKRNVPKSAERKPRTKKAPAKPAKNSFYKTQTTIIKICRVIL
;
A
#
# COMPACT_ATOMS: atom_id res chain seq x y z
N MET A 1 -55.60 26.17 -14.91
CA MET A 1 -55.69 24.70 -15.00
C MET A 1 -54.39 24.10 -14.48
N ASN A 2 -54.48 23.60 -13.24
CA ASN A 2 -53.61 22.66 -12.52
C ASN A 2 -52.13 22.45 -12.93
N TYR A 3 -51.26 23.06 -12.11
CA TYR A 3 -50.19 22.43 -11.33
C TYR A 3 -49.63 21.06 -11.77
N PHE A 4 -48.32 21.03 -12.08
CA PHE A 4 -47.35 20.34 -11.22
C PHE A 4 -45.94 20.91 -11.41
N TYR A 5 -45.50 21.69 -10.42
CA TYR A 5 -44.10 22.03 -10.24
C TYR A 5 -43.36 20.80 -9.72
N LEU A 6 -42.26 20.42 -10.37
CA LEU A 6 -41.12 19.87 -9.65
C LEU A 6 -39.84 20.47 -10.21
N THR A 7 -39.38 21.49 -9.51
CA THR A 7 -38.03 22.03 -9.58
C THR A 7 -37.02 20.91 -9.31
N LYS A 8 -36.38 20.42 -10.36
CA LYS A 8 -35.02 19.91 -10.24
C LYS A 8 -34.17 20.75 -11.17
N ASN A 9 -33.42 21.65 -10.54
CA ASN A 9 -32.26 22.32 -11.09
C ASN A 9 -31.26 21.24 -11.50
N ILE A 10 -31.50 20.58 -12.62
CA ILE A 10 -30.54 19.73 -13.29
C ILE A 10 -29.69 20.73 -14.06
N ALA A 11 -28.67 21.25 -13.38
CA ALA A 11 -27.51 21.76 -14.07
C ALA A 11 -27.15 20.70 -15.11
N ILE A 12 -27.20 21.08 -16.38
CA ILE A 12 -26.66 20.31 -17.47
C ILE A 12 -25.17 20.20 -17.13
N VAL A 13 -24.79 19.13 -16.42
CA VAL A 13 -23.42 18.74 -16.26
C VAL A 13 -23.01 18.40 -17.68
N SER A 14 -22.34 19.36 -18.32
CA SER A 14 -21.56 19.13 -19.53
C SER A 14 -20.57 18.02 -19.16
N ILE A 15 -20.98 16.77 -19.38
CA ILE A 15 -20.08 15.63 -19.44
C ILE A 15 -19.33 15.87 -20.73
N ARG A 16 -18.31 16.74 -20.65
CA ARG A 16 -17.25 16.81 -21.63
C ARG A 16 -16.67 15.39 -21.60
N LEU A 17 -17.04 14.57 -22.58
CA LEU A 17 -16.36 13.32 -22.89
C LEU A 17 -14.89 13.71 -23.00
N GLU A 18 -14.09 13.40 -21.96
CA GLU A 18 -12.66 13.61 -22.08
C GLU A 18 -12.21 12.68 -23.20
N ASP A 19 -11.73 13.26 -24.30
CA ASP A 19 -10.95 12.56 -25.30
C ASP A 19 -9.72 11.98 -24.59
N VAL A 20 -9.87 10.77 -24.06
CA VAL A 20 -8.79 10.06 -23.38
C VAL A 20 -7.78 9.68 -24.45
N MET A 21 -6.80 10.56 -24.66
CA MET A 21 -5.65 10.24 -25.49
C MET A 21 -5.01 8.95 -24.95
N PRO A 22 -4.77 7.92 -25.79
CA PRO A 22 -4.35 6.60 -25.33
C PRO A 22 -2.97 6.60 -24.66
N PHE A 23 -2.16 7.62 -24.93
CA PHE A 23 -0.83 7.78 -24.35
C PHE A 23 -0.86 8.83 -23.22
N ALA A 24 -0.41 8.43 -22.02
CA ALA A 24 -0.39 9.31 -20.85
C ALA A 24 1.02 9.74 -20.41
N ARG A 25 2.07 9.04 -20.88
CA ARG A 25 3.46 9.28 -20.48
C ARG A 25 4.32 9.46 -21.71
N TYR A 26 4.68 10.71 -21.97
CA TYR A 26 5.47 11.10 -23.13
C TYR A 26 6.92 11.35 -22.74
N VAL A 27 7.81 11.19 -23.71
CA VAL A 27 9.21 11.63 -23.63
C VAL A 27 9.20 13.14 -23.89
N GLU A 28 9.43 13.93 -22.85
CA GLU A 28 9.41 15.39 -22.92
C GLU A 28 10.38 15.98 -21.90
N PRO A 29 10.84 17.23 -22.09
CA PRO A 29 11.66 17.93 -21.11
C PRO A 29 10.97 18.02 -19.75
N GLY A 30 11.72 17.70 -18.70
CA GLY A 30 11.25 17.68 -17.32
C GLY A 30 10.54 16.40 -16.90
N ARG A 31 10.26 15.46 -17.80
CA ARG A 31 9.66 14.18 -17.43
C ARG A 31 10.64 13.36 -16.60
N VAL A 32 10.17 12.83 -15.48
CA VAL A 32 10.98 12.01 -14.58
C VAL A 32 10.89 10.56 -15.00
N ALA A 33 12.03 9.88 -15.05
CA ALA A 33 12.17 8.48 -15.37
C ALA A 33 12.95 7.72 -14.30
N LEU A 34 12.69 6.43 -14.19
CA LEU A 34 13.49 5.49 -13.42
C LEU A 34 14.43 4.75 -14.36
N VAL A 35 15.72 4.68 -14.03
CA VAL A 35 16.69 3.89 -14.79
C VAL A 35 16.53 2.40 -14.48
N ALA A 36 16.24 1.60 -15.49
CA ALA A 36 15.96 0.16 -15.36
C ALA A 36 17.23 -0.69 -15.30
N ASN A 37 18.22 -0.36 -16.12
CA ASN A 37 19.42 -1.15 -16.40
C ASN A 37 20.69 -0.28 -16.37
N GLY A 38 21.86 -0.94 -16.26
CA GLY A 38 23.16 -0.27 -16.25
C GLY A 38 23.66 0.10 -14.85
N SER A 39 24.75 0.86 -14.78
CA SER A 39 25.41 1.27 -13.53
C SER A 39 24.54 2.18 -12.65
N LEU A 40 23.56 2.87 -13.25
CA LEU A 40 22.66 3.80 -12.56
C LEU A 40 21.29 3.19 -12.23
N LYS A 41 21.18 1.85 -12.26
CA LYS A 41 19.93 1.14 -12.01
C LYS A 41 19.26 1.56 -10.70
N GLY A 42 17.95 1.80 -10.77
CA GLY A 42 17.13 2.16 -9.61
C GLY A 42 17.21 3.64 -9.22
N LYS A 43 18.03 4.45 -9.90
CA LYS A 43 18.09 5.89 -9.66
C LYS A 43 17.01 6.63 -10.46
N LEU A 44 16.50 7.70 -9.86
CA LEU A 44 15.58 8.63 -10.53
C LEU A 44 16.36 9.67 -11.31
N VAL A 45 15.83 10.00 -12.48
CA VAL A 45 16.42 10.96 -13.38
C VAL A 45 15.35 11.80 -14.06
N SER A 46 15.68 13.00 -14.52
CA SER A 46 14.81 13.85 -15.31
C SER A 46 15.38 14.01 -16.72
N ILE A 47 14.52 13.95 -17.73
CA ILE A 47 14.89 14.16 -19.13
C ILE A 47 15.07 15.66 -19.34
N VAL A 48 16.26 16.08 -19.75
CA VAL A 48 16.54 17.50 -20.03
C VAL A 48 16.25 17.82 -21.48
N ASP A 49 16.72 16.96 -22.38
CA ASP A 49 16.63 17.16 -23.82
C ASP A 49 16.55 15.81 -24.55
N VAL A 50 16.00 15.80 -25.76
CA VAL A 50 15.89 14.64 -26.64
C VAL A 50 16.94 14.77 -27.73
N ILE A 51 17.92 13.87 -27.73
CA ILE A 51 19.05 13.93 -28.68
C ILE A 51 18.62 13.33 -30.00
N ASP A 52 18.07 12.12 -29.95
CA ASP A 52 17.54 11.41 -31.11
C ASP A 52 16.37 10.51 -30.69
N GLN A 53 15.82 9.75 -31.65
CA GLN A 53 14.69 8.85 -31.42
C GLN A 53 14.93 7.80 -30.32
N THR A 54 16.18 7.47 -30.02
CA THR A 54 16.56 6.37 -29.12
C THR A 54 17.28 6.83 -27.86
N ARG A 55 17.78 8.06 -27.81
CA ARG A 55 18.68 8.59 -26.79
C ARG A 55 18.20 9.95 -26.31
N VAL A 56 18.30 10.14 -25.00
CA VAL A 56 17.94 11.38 -24.32
C VAL A 56 19.11 11.86 -23.46
N LEU A 57 19.18 13.17 -23.29
CA LEU A 57 20.02 13.82 -22.31
C LEU A 57 19.29 13.84 -20.97
N VAL A 58 19.96 13.34 -19.94
CA VAL A 58 19.35 13.04 -18.65
C VAL A 58 20.18 13.67 -17.54
N ASP A 59 19.51 14.15 -16.50
CA ASP A 59 20.14 14.72 -15.30
C ASP A 59 19.40 14.29 -14.04
N GLY A 60 20.12 13.99 -12.96
CA GLY A 60 19.53 13.51 -11.70
C GLY A 60 20.26 14.05 -10.48
N PRO A 61 20.25 15.38 -10.26
CA PRO A 61 21.01 16.01 -9.18
C PRO A 61 20.57 15.58 -7.77
N GLY A 62 19.32 15.14 -7.60
CA GLY A 62 18.79 14.60 -6.34
C GLY A 62 19.12 13.13 -6.08
N SER A 63 19.46 12.36 -7.11
CA SER A 63 19.81 10.93 -7.03
C SER A 63 21.31 10.65 -7.16
N GLY A 64 22.12 11.70 -7.29
CA GLY A 64 23.55 11.60 -7.57
C GLY A 64 23.85 11.00 -8.95
N VAL A 65 23.04 11.31 -9.96
CA VAL A 65 23.32 11.00 -11.36
C VAL A 65 23.83 12.25 -12.03
N ALA A 66 25.06 12.20 -12.53
CA ALA A 66 25.63 13.27 -13.34
C ALA A 66 24.93 13.36 -14.69
N ARG A 67 25.01 14.54 -15.32
CA ARG A 67 24.43 14.77 -16.64
C ARG A 67 25.08 13.87 -17.68
N GLN A 68 24.27 13.05 -18.34
CA GLN A 68 24.76 12.09 -19.34
C GLN A 68 23.69 11.72 -20.36
N LYS A 69 24.11 11.13 -21.48
CA LYS A 69 23.21 10.53 -22.47
C LYS A 69 22.80 9.12 -22.03
N ILE A 70 21.51 8.79 -22.13
CA ILE A 70 20.97 7.46 -21.84
C ILE A 70 20.02 7.03 -22.96
N ARG A 71 19.97 5.73 -23.26
CA ARG A 71 19.00 5.17 -24.22
C ARG A 71 17.60 5.11 -23.61
N LEU A 72 16.58 5.52 -24.35
CA LEU A 72 15.17 5.50 -23.93
C LEU A 72 14.70 4.11 -23.49
N ASN A 73 15.18 3.05 -24.15
CA ASN A 73 14.84 1.66 -23.78
C ASN A 73 15.30 1.26 -22.36
N GLN A 74 16.26 1.99 -21.79
CA GLN A 74 16.75 1.75 -20.43
C GLN A 74 15.97 2.57 -19.38
N LEU A 75 15.06 3.44 -19.81
CA LEU A 75 14.30 4.33 -18.95
C LEU A 75 12.84 3.87 -18.87
N HIS A 76 12.29 3.93 -17.66
CA HIS A 76 10.86 3.78 -17.45
C HIS A 76 10.28 5.13 -17.02
N LEU A 77 9.47 5.72 -17.89
CA LEU A 77 8.84 7.01 -17.64
C LEU A 77 7.86 6.91 -16.47
N THR A 78 7.93 7.88 -15.57
CA THR A 78 7.02 7.99 -14.44
C THR A 78 5.92 9.01 -14.73
N LYS A 79 4.93 9.11 -13.83
CA LYS A 79 3.88 10.13 -13.93
C LYS A 79 4.35 11.54 -13.55
N PHE A 80 5.52 11.68 -12.93
CA PHE A 80 6.00 12.96 -12.44
C PHE A 80 6.65 13.78 -13.56
N ARG A 81 6.40 15.09 -13.56
CA ARG A 81 7.00 16.06 -14.46
C ARG A 81 7.48 17.24 -13.64
N LEU A 82 8.69 17.69 -13.92
CA LEU A 82 9.25 18.94 -13.45
C LEU A 82 9.06 19.99 -14.54
N SER A 83 8.79 21.23 -14.16
CA SER A 83 8.71 22.34 -15.10
C SER A 83 10.04 23.08 -15.13
N TYR A 84 10.75 23.01 -16.24
CA TYR A 84 11.95 23.80 -16.53
C TYR A 84 12.14 23.89 -18.06
N PRO A 85 12.85 24.91 -18.57
CA PRO A 85 13.04 25.07 -20.01
C PRO A 85 13.92 23.96 -20.62
N PHE A 86 13.72 23.66 -21.90
CA PHE A 86 14.58 22.73 -22.62
C PHE A 86 16.05 23.22 -22.55
N THR A 87 17.01 22.31 -22.44
CA THR A 87 18.46 22.63 -22.32
C THR A 87 18.87 23.31 -21.00
N ALA A 88 18.02 23.32 -19.97
CA ALA A 88 18.37 23.90 -18.67
C ALA A 88 19.69 23.33 -18.05
N PRO A 89 20.55 24.15 -17.42
CA PRO A 89 21.74 23.67 -16.71
C PRO A 89 21.39 22.97 -15.40
N THR A 90 22.30 22.14 -14.86
CA THR A 90 22.04 21.30 -13.68
C THR A 90 21.62 22.10 -12.46
N ARG A 91 22.08 23.35 -12.33
CA ARG A 91 21.66 24.28 -11.28
C ARG A 91 20.14 24.50 -11.27
N VAL A 92 19.56 24.71 -12.45
CA VAL A 92 18.11 24.97 -12.61
C VAL A 92 17.33 23.68 -12.38
N VAL A 93 17.80 22.55 -12.91
CA VAL A 93 17.18 21.23 -12.68
C VAL A 93 17.17 20.88 -11.19
N ARG A 94 18.27 21.16 -10.47
CA ARG A 94 18.36 20.95 -9.01
C ARG A 94 17.32 21.78 -8.26
N LYS A 95 17.17 23.05 -8.61
CA LYS A 95 16.15 23.94 -8.02
C LYS A 95 14.74 23.39 -8.28
N ALA A 96 14.41 23.04 -9.52
CA ALA A 96 13.11 22.47 -9.86
C ALA A 96 12.84 21.15 -9.12
N TRP A 97 13.88 20.32 -8.91
CA TRP A 97 13.79 19.06 -8.18
C TRP A 97 13.45 19.27 -6.69
N THR A 98 14.08 20.26 -6.05
CA THR A 98 13.84 20.61 -4.65
C THR A 98 12.49 21.28 -4.47
N ASP A 99 12.15 22.23 -5.35
CA ASP A 99 10.88 22.98 -5.30
C ASP A 99 9.68 22.04 -5.47
N ALA A 100 9.83 21.04 -6.34
CA ALA A 100 8.80 20.02 -6.55
C ALA A 100 8.76 18.95 -5.45
N LYS A 101 9.72 18.92 -4.51
CA LYS A 101 9.89 17.88 -3.48
C LYS A 101 9.78 16.47 -4.07
N LEU A 102 10.52 16.23 -5.16
CA LEU A 102 10.31 15.03 -5.98
C LEU A 102 10.60 13.72 -5.22
N ASN A 103 11.59 13.72 -4.32
CA ASN A 103 11.94 12.52 -3.55
C ASN A 103 10.79 12.10 -2.63
N GLU A 104 10.17 13.04 -1.91
CA GLU A 104 9.02 12.77 -1.05
C GLU A 104 7.83 12.24 -1.87
N LYS A 105 7.55 12.86 -3.02
CA LYS A 105 6.49 12.42 -3.94
C LYS A 105 6.75 11.02 -4.50
N TRP A 106 8.02 10.71 -4.78
CA TRP A 106 8.42 9.38 -5.22
C TRP A 106 8.22 8.35 -4.12
N ASP A 107 8.69 8.61 -2.91
CA ASP A 107 8.59 7.68 -1.78
C ASP A 107 7.14 7.41 -1.37
N ALA A 108 6.27 8.42 -1.48
CA ALA A 108 4.83 8.28 -1.30
C ALA A 108 4.17 7.44 -2.41
N SER A 109 4.81 7.26 -3.56
CA SER A 109 4.23 6.54 -4.68
C SER A 109 4.16 5.02 -4.43
N GLN A 110 3.08 4.39 -4.90
CA GLN A 110 2.95 2.94 -4.83
C GLN A 110 4.08 2.20 -5.56
N TRP A 111 4.69 2.82 -6.57
CA TRP A 111 5.79 2.20 -7.31
C TRP A 111 7.04 2.12 -6.43
N ALA A 112 7.45 3.21 -5.79
CA ALA A 112 8.56 3.19 -4.84
C ALA A 112 8.33 2.20 -3.70
N GLN A 113 7.12 2.17 -3.14
CA GLN A 113 6.75 1.20 -2.11
C GLN A 113 6.86 -0.25 -2.60
N LYS A 114 6.43 -0.55 -3.83
CA LYS A 114 6.60 -1.88 -4.44
C LYS A 114 8.07 -2.25 -4.61
N LEU A 115 8.91 -1.30 -5.02
CA LEU A 115 10.35 -1.52 -5.19
C LEU A 115 11.02 -1.78 -3.83
N ALA A 116 10.73 -0.97 -2.82
CA ALA A 116 11.19 -1.18 -1.45
C ALA A 116 10.74 -2.53 -0.88
N ASN A 117 9.49 -2.93 -1.14
CA ASN A 117 8.98 -4.23 -0.72
C ASN A 117 9.69 -5.39 -1.44
N LYS A 118 10.06 -5.23 -2.71
CA LYS A 118 10.86 -6.22 -3.45
C LYS A 118 12.24 -6.36 -2.82
N GLN A 119 12.88 -5.25 -2.46
CA GLN A 119 14.17 -5.25 -1.78
C GLN A 119 14.10 -5.92 -0.40
N LYS A 120 13.11 -5.57 0.43
CA LYS A 120 12.88 -6.20 1.74
C LYS A 120 12.64 -7.71 1.63
N ARG A 121 11.93 -8.16 0.60
CA ARG A 121 11.73 -9.60 0.35
C ARG A 121 13.01 -10.32 -0.06
N ALA A 122 13.88 -9.67 -0.84
CA ALA A 122 15.17 -10.23 -1.20
C ALA A 122 16.11 -10.35 0.00
N GLN A 123 16.05 -9.38 0.93
CA GLN A 123 16.86 -9.36 2.16
C GLN A 123 16.30 -10.23 3.30
N MET A 124 15.14 -10.88 3.11
CA MET A 124 14.42 -11.56 4.19
C MET A 124 15.11 -12.86 4.62
N THR A 125 15.40 -12.95 5.93
CA THR A 125 15.97 -14.14 6.56
C THR A 125 14.93 -15.26 6.69
N ASP A 126 15.38 -16.50 6.90
CA ASP A 126 14.48 -17.64 7.00
C ASP A 126 13.48 -17.52 8.16
N TYR A 127 13.94 -17.05 9.31
CA TYR A 127 13.08 -16.80 10.47
C TYR A 127 11.99 -15.76 10.17
N ASP A 128 12.29 -14.73 9.37
CA ASP A 128 11.29 -13.75 8.94
C ASP A 128 10.24 -14.36 8.01
N ARG A 129 10.62 -15.32 7.15
CA ARG A 129 9.67 -16.06 6.31
C ARG A 129 8.73 -16.92 7.13
N PHE A 130 9.23 -17.55 8.20
CA PHE A 130 8.38 -18.30 9.14
C PHE A 130 7.34 -17.37 9.80
N LYS A 131 7.78 -16.22 10.34
CA LYS A 131 6.89 -15.20 10.92
C LYS A 131 5.84 -14.71 9.90
N LEU A 132 6.25 -14.41 8.66
CA LEU A 132 5.33 -13.98 7.60
C LEU A 132 4.30 -15.06 7.27
N THR A 133 4.72 -16.32 7.18
CA THR A 133 3.84 -17.45 6.88
C THR A 133 2.79 -17.64 7.97
N SER A 134 3.21 -17.62 9.25
CA SER A 134 2.29 -17.69 10.39
C SER A 134 1.27 -16.54 10.39
N ALA A 135 1.71 -15.31 10.15
CA ALA A 135 0.83 -14.14 10.04
C ALA A 135 -0.14 -14.26 8.84
N ARG A 136 0.32 -14.75 7.69
CA ARG A 136 -0.50 -14.95 6.49
C ARG A 136 -1.59 -15.99 6.72
N VAL A 137 -1.29 -17.10 7.40
CA VAL A 137 -2.29 -18.12 7.75
C VAL A 137 -3.37 -17.55 8.67
N LYS A 138 -2.98 -16.81 9.73
CA LYS A 138 -3.92 -16.14 10.64
C LYS A 138 -4.84 -15.16 9.89
N ARG A 139 -4.28 -14.29 9.05
CA ARG A 139 -5.04 -13.34 8.21
C ARG A 139 -6.00 -14.05 7.27
N ASN A 140 -5.54 -15.10 6.58
CA ASN A 140 -6.36 -15.84 5.62
C ASN A 140 -7.55 -16.54 6.29
N ARG A 141 -7.36 -17.10 7.50
CA ARG A 141 -8.47 -17.70 8.27
C ARG A 141 -9.55 -16.65 8.58
N ALA A 142 -9.16 -15.48 9.06
CA ALA A 142 -10.08 -14.37 9.34
C ALA A 142 -10.80 -13.89 8.06
N ARG A 143 -10.06 -13.67 6.97
CA ARG A 143 -10.63 -13.25 5.67
C ARG A 143 -11.64 -14.26 5.13
N THR A 144 -11.33 -15.56 5.19
CA THR A 144 -12.22 -16.62 4.70
C THR A 144 -13.50 -16.70 5.53
N ALA A 145 -13.42 -16.49 6.85
CA ALA A 145 -14.60 -16.43 7.71
C ALA A 145 -15.54 -15.29 7.29
N VAL A 146 -15.00 -14.08 7.10
CA VAL A 146 -15.76 -12.92 6.63
C VAL A 146 -16.34 -13.16 5.24
N PHE A 147 -15.53 -13.65 4.29
CA PHE A 147 -15.99 -13.95 2.93
C PHE A 147 -17.14 -14.97 2.91
N LYS A 148 -17.06 -16.05 3.70
CA LYS A 148 -18.16 -17.01 3.83
C LYS A 148 -19.43 -16.37 4.38
N SER A 149 -19.31 -15.48 5.36
CA SER A 149 -20.46 -14.73 5.91
C SER A 149 -21.08 -13.76 4.90
N LEU A 150 -20.28 -13.11 4.05
CA LEU A 150 -20.77 -12.22 3.00
C LEU A 150 -21.40 -13.02 1.86
N LYS A 151 -20.82 -14.17 1.49
CA LYS A 151 -21.37 -15.07 0.48
C LYS A 151 -22.75 -15.59 0.88
N THR A 152 -22.93 -16.00 2.14
CA THR A 152 -24.25 -16.45 2.61
C THR A 152 -25.26 -15.30 2.65
N LYS A 153 -24.86 -14.08 3.04
CA LYS A 153 -25.71 -12.89 2.96
C LYS A 153 -26.12 -12.56 1.51
N ALA A 154 -25.17 -12.56 0.57
CA ALA A 154 -25.42 -12.29 -0.84
C ALA A 154 -26.30 -13.34 -1.51
N ALA A 155 -26.14 -14.61 -1.14
CA ALA A 155 -27.03 -15.70 -1.58
C ALA A 155 -28.46 -15.51 -1.05
N ARG A 156 -28.62 -15.08 0.21
CA ARG A 156 -29.92 -14.75 0.81
C ARG A 156 -30.58 -13.53 0.17
N SER A 157 -29.81 -12.55 -0.26
CA SER A 157 -30.32 -11.35 -0.95
C SER A 157 -30.58 -11.57 -2.45
N GLY A 158 -30.45 -12.80 -2.95
CA GLY A 158 -30.78 -13.15 -4.34
C GLY A 158 -29.80 -12.65 -5.41
N ALA A 159 -28.63 -12.11 -5.04
CA ALA A 159 -27.67 -11.50 -5.97
C ALA A 159 -26.98 -12.54 -6.88
N PHE A 160 -26.94 -13.81 -6.48
CA PHE A 160 -26.42 -14.92 -7.28
C PHE A 160 -27.42 -16.08 -7.23
N GLY A 161 -28.22 -16.26 -8.28
CA GLY A 161 -28.99 -17.46 -8.62
C GLY A 161 -29.80 -18.12 -7.50
N LYS A 162 -31.14 -18.06 -7.61
CA LYS A 162 -32.15 -18.56 -6.67
C LYS A 162 -31.68 -19.74 -5.80
N ARG A 163 -31.32 -19.45 -4.55
CA ARG A 163 -31.32 -20.43 -3.47
C ARG A 163 -31.79 -19.73 -2.20
N ASN A 164 -33.07 -19.90 -1.87
CA ASN A 164 -33.63 -19.47 -0.59
C ASN A 164 -33.01 -20.35 0.51
N VAL A 165 -31.80 -20.00 0.95
CA VAL A 165 -31.18 -20.66 2.10
C VAL A 165 -31.83 -20.10 3.36
N PRO A 166 -32.55 -20.91 4.17
CA PRO A 166 -33.22 -20.43 5.37
C PRO A 166 -32.23 -19.75 6.32
N LYS A 167 -32.70 -18.71 7.03
CA LYS A 167 -31.90 -17.97 8.01
C LYS A 167 -31.56 -18.93 9.17
N SER A 168 -30.40 -19.58 9.12
CA SER A 168 -29.87 -20.33 10.26
C SER A 168 -29.83 -19.39 11.47
N ALA A 169 -30.51 -19.76 12.56
CA ALA A 169 -30.52 -18.99 13.80
C ALA A 169 -29.09 -18.56 14.18
N GLU A 170 -28.90 -17.28 14.52
CA GLU A 170 -27.63 -16.79 15.04
C GLU A 170 -27.22 -17.66 16.23
N ARG A 171 -26.17 -18.48 16.06
CA ARG A 171 -25.53 -19.12 17.21
C ARG A 171 -25.00 -17.97 18.06
N LYS A 172 -25.65 -17.73 19.21
CA LYS A 172 -25.17 -16.80 20.24
C LYS A 172 -23.66 -16.99 20.38
N PRO A 173 -22.86 -15.91 20.41
CA PRO A 173 -21.43 -16.03 20.61
C PRO A 173 -21.22 -16.91 21.85
N ARG A 174 -20.44 -17.99 21.72
CA ARG A 174 -20.04 -18.77 22.89
C ARG A 174 -19.31 -17.80 23.80
N THR A 175 -19.99 -17.31 24.83
CA THR A 175 -19.35 -16.67 25.97
C THR A 175 -18.29 -17.67 26.41
N LYS A 176 -17.01 -17.30 26.22
CA LYS A 176 -15.94 -18.06 26.86
C LYS A 176 -16.29 -18.02 28.34
N LYS A 177 -16.65 -19.18 28.91
CA LYS A 177 -16.72 -19.35 30.36
C LYS A 177 -15.43 -18.72 30.89
N ALA A 178 -15.55 -17.72 31.75
CA ALA A 178 -14.40 -17.09 32.37
C ALA A 178 -13.46 -18.21 32.87
N PRO A 179 -12.15 -18.11 32.67
CA PRO A 179 -11.23 -19.09 33.24
C PRO A 179 -11.60 -19.21 34.72
N ALA A 180 -11.87 -20.44 35.16
CA ALA A 180 -12.18 -20.71 36.55
C ALA A 180 -11.11 -20.01 37.40
N LYS A 181 -11.54 -19.21 38.38
CA LYS A 181 -10.62 -18.60 39.35
C LYS A 181 -9.69 -19.70 39.85
N PRO A 182 -8.35 -19.50 39.82
CA PRO A 182 -7.44 -20.53 40.30
C PRO A 182 -7.84 -20.91 41.72
N ALA A 183 -8.05 -22.21 41.95
CA ALA A 183 -8.33 -22.72 43.27
C ALA A 183 -7.24 -22.22 44.22
N LYS A 184 -7.65 -21.60 45.34
CA LYS A 184 -6.70 -21.23 46.38
C LYS A 184 -6.09 -22.53 46.90
N ASN A 185 -4.87 -22.85 46.47
CA ASN A 185 -4.11 -23.99 46.96
C ASN A 185 -4.08 -23.95 48.49
N SER A 186 -4.80 -24.88 49.13
CA SER A 186 -4.85 -25.08 50.58
C SER A 186 -3.51 -25.57 51.16
N PHE A 187 -2.53 -25.85 50.30
CA PHE A 187 -1.22 -26.40 50.65
C PHE A 187 -0.32 -25.43 51.44
N TYR A 188 -0.47 -24.11 51.28
CA TYR A 188 0.36 -23.14 51.99
C TYR A 188 -0.17 -22.80 53.39
N LYS A 189 -1.41 -23.19 53.71
CA LYS A 189 -2.02 -22.97 55.03
C LYS A 189 -1.49 -23.96 56.07
N THR A 190 -1.21 -25.20 55.66
CA THR A 190 -0.65 -26.25 56.53
C THR A 190 0.81 -26.01 56.87
N GLN A 191 1.61 -25.43 55.95
CA GLN A 191 3.00 -25.05 56.23
C GLN A 191 3.11 -23.93 57.27
N THR A 192 2.23 -22.91 57.24
CA THR A 192 2.23 -21.85 58.27
C THR A 192 1.80 -22.33 59.66
N THR A 193 0.99 -23.39 59.76
CA THR A 193 0.59 -23.97 61.04
C THR A 193 1.69 -24.84 61.64
N ILE A 194 2.40 -25.62 60.82
CA ILE A 194 3.55 -26.43 61.26
C ILE A 194 4.72 -25.53 61.71
N ILE A 195 5.00 -24.44 60.99
CA ILE A 195 6.03 -23.46 61.39
C ILE A 195 5.63 -22.72 62.69
N LYS A 196 4.34 -22.43 62.91
CA LYS A 196 3.87 -21.84 64.18
C LYS A 196 3.91 -22.80 65.36
N ILE A 197 3.66 -24.09 65.15
CA ILE A 197 3.77 -25.13 66.19
C ILE A 197 5.24 -25.36 66.57
N CYS A 198 6.16 -25.43 65.60
CA CYS A 198 7.59 -25.56 65.89
C CYS A 198 8.22 -24.35 66.63
N ARG A 199 7.60 -23.16 66.58
CA ARG A 199 8.08 -21.94 67.27
C ARG A 199 7.57 -21.80 68.70
N VAL A 200 6.72 -22.71 69.16
CA VAL A 200 6.20 -22.77 70.54
C VAL A 200 6.85 -23.92 71.34
N ILE A 201 7.56 -24.83 70.65
CA ILE A 201 8.21 -26.02 71.22
C ILE A 201 9.74 -25.84 71.37
N LEU A 202 10.30 -24.75 70.81
CA LEU A 202 11.66 -24.23 71.05
C LEU A 202 11.56 -22.93 71.83
#